data_AF-A0A3Q9NTM1-F1
#
_entry.id   AF-A0A3Q9NTM1-F1
#
_cell.length_a   1.000
_cell.length_b   1.000
_cell.length_c   1.000
_cell.angle_alpha   90.00
_cell.angle_beta   90.00
_cell.angle_gamma   90.00
#
_symmetry.space_group_name_H-M   'P 1'
#
loop_
_entity.id
_entity.type
_entity.pdbx_description
1 polymer ?
#
loop_
_entity_poly.entity_id
_entity_poly.type
_entity_poly.pdbx_seq_one_letter_code
_entity_poly.pdbx_strand_id
1 'polypeptide(L)'
;MKAPARLSLYGLVLVAVFAVAGFTANAVIPEETVQSWAEDTADNTHHEEGDAMNGDEHEGHNAGASSLGLGLAQDGYQLTAVSAPTATGTEGELLLTVTGPDGNPVTDFELEHEKELHLIAVRADGQHFRHVHPQMNDDGTWSIPWQWEAAGSYRVFADFVPAETGEGITLSTSVQVAGDYDPVPAEPAATTSVNGFDVSVEGDLVAGSTSELTMTITRDGEPVTTLEPYLGAFGHLVALRDGDLAYLHVHPHGDAPQAGETSGPEIVFEATAPTEGRYLLYLDFQIDGQVHTAPLVIDTTGAGDNGGHSGGEHSDTEPDTGDKHEEGADHGH
;
A
#
# COMPACT_ATOMS: atom_id res chain seq x y z
N MET A 1 28.20 -46.63 -3.08
CA MET A 1 29.09 -45.84 -2.21
C MET A 1 28.35 -45.50 -0.91
N LYS A 2 28.99 -45.68 0.25
CA LYS A 2 28.37 -45.37 1.55
C LYS A 2 28.30 -43.84 1.75
N ALA A 3 27.22 -43.35 2.37
CA ALA A 3 26.95 -41.92 2.61
C ALA A 3 28.16 -41.07 3.09
N PRO A 4 29.01 -41.52 4.04
CA PRO A 4 30.17 -40.72 4.47
C PRO A 4 31.18 -40.45 3.35
N ALA A 5 31.35 -41.37 2.39
CA ALA A 5 32.26 -41.16 1.26
C ALA A 5 31.75 -40.10 0.27
N ARG A 6 30.42 -39.91 0.18
CA ARG A 6 29.83 -38.86 -0.67
C ARG A 6 30.00 -37.47 -0.05
N LEU A 7 29.84 -37.36 1.27
CA LEU A 7 30.04 -36.12 2.00
C LEU A 7 31.51 -35.66 1.96
N SER A 8 32.47 -36.57 2.11
CA SER A 8 33.89 -36.23 2.00
C SER A 8 34.27 -35.81 0.57
N LEU A 9 33.71 -36.45 -0.45
CA LEU A 9 33.93 -36.05 -1.85
C LEU A 9 33.33 -34.66 -2.13
N TYR A 10 32.14 -34.39 -1.61
CA TYR A 10 31.48 -33.09 -1.75
C TYR A 10 32.30 -31.97 -1.08
N GLY A 11 32.79 -32.20 0.14
CA GLY A 11 33.64 -31.26 0.85
C GLY A 11 34.94 -30.94 0.10
N LEU A 12 35.60 -31.95 -0.48
CA LEU A 12 36.81 -31.75 -1.28
C LEU A 12 36.54 -30.96 -2.57
N VAL A 13 35.40 -31.21 -3.23
CA VAL A 13 35.00 -30.44 -4.42
C VAL A 13 34.73 -28.98 -4.04
N LEU A 14 34.05 -28.73 -2.92
CA LEU A 14 33.76 -27.38 -2.43
C LEU A 14 35.04 -26.58 -2.13
N VAL A 15 36.00 -27.20 -1.45
CA VAL A 15 37.31 -26.59 -1.18
C VAL A 15 38.06 -26.28 -2.47
N ALA A 16 38.02 -27.19 -3.45
CA ALA A 16 38.66 -26.97 -4.74
C ALA A 16 38.01 -25.81 -5.51
N VAL A 17 36.68 -25.71 -5.52
CA VAL A 17 35.95 -24.61 -6.16
C VAL A 17 36.29 -23.27 -5.49
N PHE A 18 36.30 -23.21 -4.16
CA PHE A 18 36.68 -21.99 -3.43
C PHE A 18 38.13 -21.57 -3.69
N ALA A 19 39.07 -22.52 -3.70
CA ALA A 19 40.48 -22.23 -3.98
C ALA A 19 40.68 -21.71 -5.41
N VAL A 20 39.99 -22.30 -6.40
CA VAL A 20 40.04 -21.83 -7.79
C VAL A 20 39.43 -20.43 -7.92
N ALA A 21 38.26 -20.20 -7.32
CA ALA A 21 37.57 -18.90 -7.34
C ALA A 21 38.43 -17.78 -6.72
N GLY A 22 39.03 -18.04 -5.55
CA GLY A 22 39.90 -17.07 -4.88
C GLY A 22 41.16 -16.74 -5.68
N PHE A 23 41.75 -17.73 -6.35
CA PHE A 23 42.95 -17.51 -7.18
C PHE A 23 42.63 -16.78 -8.49
N THR A 24 41.47 -17.05 -9.11
CA THR A 24 41.02 -16.32 -10.30
C THR A 24 40.61 -14.89 -9.98
N ALA A 25 39.98 -14.65 -8.83
CA ALA A 25 39.63 -13.30 -8.39
C ALA A 25 40.88 -12.42 -8.25
N ASN A 26 41.95 -12.95 -7.64
CA ASN A 26 43.21 -12.21 -7.46
C ASN A 26 43.99 -11.96 -8.77
N ALA A 27 43.65 -12.65 -9.86
CA ALA A 27 44.30 -12.49 -11.16
C ALA A 27 43.54 -11.57 -12.12
N VAL A 28 42.24 -11.34 -11.88
CA VAL A 28 41.35 -10.59 -12.76
C VAL A 28 40.91 -9.27 -12.13
N ILE A 29 40.90 -9.16 -10.81
CA ILE A 29 40.53 -7.95 -10.09
C ILE A 29 41.80 -7.10 -9.89
N PRO A 30 41.88 -5.91 -10.51
CA PRO A 30 42.99 -5.00 -10.33
C PRO A 30 43.05 -4.45 -8.89
N GLU A 31 44.24 -4.22 -8.34
CA GLU A 31 44.43 -3.75 -6.96
C GLU A 31 43.75 -2.39 -6.71
N GLU A 32 43.58 -1.56 -7.74
CA GLU A 32 42.86 -0.28 -7.69
C GLU A 32 41.36 -0.43 -7.40
N THR A 33 40.74 -1.56 -7.77
CA THR A 33 39.32 -1.83 -7.49
C THR A 33 39.10 -2.25 -6.03
N VAL A 34 40.11 -2.90 -5.43
CA VAL A 34 40.09 -3.26 -4.01
C VAL A 34 40.34 -2.04 -3.13
N GLN A 35 41.19 -1.12 -3.58
CA GLN A 35 41.43 0.16 -2.89
C GLN A 35 40.21 1.07 -2.94
N SER A 36 39.49 1.18 -4.07
CA SER A 36 38.26 1.99 -4.14
C SER A 36 37.15 1.48 -3.21
N TRP A 37 37.02 0.16 -3.04
CA TRP A 37 36.06 -0.40 -2.08
C TRP A 37 36.48 -0.21 -0.62
N ALA A 38 37.78 -0.21 -0.33
CA ALA A 38 38.29 0.10 1.00
C ALA A 38 38.16 1.59 1.33
N GLU A 39 38.35 2.47 0.36
CA GLU A 39 38.15 3.92 0.48
C GLU A 39 36.67 4.29 0.66
N ASP A 40 35.74 3.68 -0.10
CA ASP A 40 34.29 3.84 0.09
C ASP A 40 33.81 3.39 1.48
N THR A 41 34.52 2.45 2.11
CA THR A 41 34.21 2.00 3.48
C THR A 41 34.84 2.92 4.54
N ALA A 42 35.98 3.55 4.23
CA ALA A 42 36.71 4.43 5.15
C ALA A 42 36.17 5.87 5.18
N ASP A 43 35.68 6.40 4.05
CA ASP A 43 35.07 7.74 3.96
C ASP A 43 33.74 7.84 4.73
N ASN A 44 33.15 6.71 5.13
CA ASN A 44 31.99 6.66 6.02
C ASN A 44 32.37 6.63 7.52
N THR A 45 33.65 6.77 7.88
CA THR A 45 34.11 6.58 9.28
C THR A 45 35.18 7.55 9.77
N HIS A 46 35.11 8.84 9.44
CA HIS A 46 35.92 9.85 10.13
C HIS A 46 35.21 11.20 10.35
N HIS A 47 34.74 11.42 11.58
CA HIS A 47 34.79 12.74 12.22
C HIS A 47 35.20 12.58 13.69
N GLU A 48 36.18 13.39 14.08
CA GLU A 48 36.99 13.31 15.29
C GLU A 48 36.26 13.64 16.60
N GLU A 49 36.82 13.11 17.70
CA GLU A 49 36.49 13.42 19.09
C GLU A 49 36.75 14.91 19.43
N GLY A 50 35.78 15.53 20.11
CA GLY A 50 35.93 16.78 20.84
C GLY A 50 34.78 16.99 21.82
N ASP A 51 35.07 16.87 23.12
CA ASP A 51 34.18 17.09 24.26
C ASP A 51 33.29 18.34 24.16
N ALA A 52 31.96 18.18 24.36
CA ALA A 52 31.14 19.09 25.17
C ALA A 52 29.71 18.54 25.38
N MET A 53 29.26 18.62 26.63
CA MET A 53 27.90 18.34 27.09
C MET A 53 26.85 19.22 26.40
N ASN A 54 25.69 18.64 26.09
CA ASN A 54 24.31 19.03 26.46
C ASN A 54 23.33 18.71 25.32
N GLY A 55 22.15 18.19 25.67
CA GLY A 55 20.89 18.12 24.91
C GLY A 55 20.94 17.84 23.41
N ASP A 56 20.39 16.71 22.97
CA ASP A 56 19.17 16.72 22.15
C ASP A 56 18.80 15.31 21.65
N GLU A 57 17.49 15.09 21.67
CA GLU A 57 16.70 14.53 20.57
C GLU A 57 17.31 13.35 19.79
N HIS A 58 16.81 12.16 20.11
CA HIS A 58 16.91 11.00 19.23
C HIS A 58 15.99 11.22 18.01
N GLU A 59 16.44 12.03 17.05
CA GLU A 59 15.93 11.99 15.68
C GLU A 59 16.49 10.78 14.93
N GLY A 60 15.58 10.09 14.23
CA GLY A 60 15.90 9.50 12.93
C GLY A 60 16.59 8.14 12.96
N HIS A 61 16.04 7.16 13.67
CA HIS A 61 16.12 5.81 13.14
C HIS A 61 15.37 5.83 11.81
N ASN A 62 16.13 5.83 10.71
CA ASN A 62 15.66 5.38 9.42
C ASN A 62 15.28 3.89 9.59
N ALA A 63 14.08 3.66 10.13
CA ALA A 63 13.41 2.37 10.14
C ALA A 63 13.16 2.06 8.68
N GLY A 64 14.18 1.44 8.06
CA GLY A 64 14.16 1.06 6.67
C GLY A 64 12.89 0.28 6.42
N ALA A 65 12.15 0.71 5.39
CA ALA A 65 10.96 0.08 4.84
C ALA A 65 10.55 -1.17 5.65
N SER A 66 9.72 -0.95 6.68
CA SER A 66 8.82 -1.98 7.17
C SER A 66 8.26 -2.70 5.95
N SER A 67 8.02 -4.01 6.03
CA SER A 67 7.93 -4.90 4.86
C SER A 67 6.84 -4.55 3.82
N LEU A 68 6.15 -3.41 3.96
CA LEU A 68 5.03 -2.90 3.16
C LEU A 68 3.99 -4.01 2.98
N GLY A 69 3.81 -4.82 4.02
CA GLY A 69 2.96 -6.01 3.99
C GLY A 69 3.37 -7.08 2.98
N LEU A 70 4.54 -7.00 2.33
CA LEU A 70 4.97 -7.94 1.30
C LEU A 70 5.62 -9.20 1.87
N GLY A 71 6.05 -9.16 3.13
CA GLY A 71 6.76 -10.25 3.79
C GLY A 71 5.82 -11.30 4.38
N LEU A 72 6.24 -12.56 4.32
CA LEU A 72 5.58 -13.65 5.03
C LEU A 72 5.95 -13.67 6.52
N ALA A 73 6.98 -12.91 6.91
CA ALA A 73 7.43 -12.74 8.28
C ALA A 73 7.99 -11.33 8.50
N GLN A 74 7.80 -10.80 9.71
CA GLN A 74 8.33 -9.52 10.18
C GLN A 74 8.52 -9.60 11.70
N ASP A 75 9.63 -9.08 12.23
CA ASP A 75 9.89 -8.98 13.67
C ASP A 75 9.73 -10.29 14.47
N GLY A 76 9.99 -11.43 13.81
CA GLY A 76 9.83 -12.78 14.39
C GLY A 76 8.42 -13.35 14.28
N TYR A 77 7.42 -12.54 13.90
CA TYR A 77 6.10 -13.01 13.52
C TYR A 77 6.11 -13.61 12.12
N GLN A 78 5.29 -14.65 11.89
CA GLN A 78 5.20 -15.32 10.60
C GLN A 78 3.77 -15.77 10.29
N LEU A 79 3.36 -15.59 9.04
CA LEU A 79 2.12 -16.14 8.50
C LEU A 79 2.34 -17.58 8.05
N THR A 80 1.68 -18.53 8.69
CA THR A 80 1.85 -19.97 8.48
C THR A 80 0.51 -20.66 8.22
N ALA A 81 0.58 -21.95 7.84
CA ALA A 81 -0.60 -22.80 7.62
C ALA A 81 -1.65 -22.24 6.65
N VAL A 82 -1.25 -21.33 5.74
CA VAL A 82 -2.17 -20.72 4.79
C VAL A 82 -2.68 -21.78 3.81
N SER A 83 -3.99 -22.03 3.84
CA SER A 83 -4.67 -22.99 2.97
C SER A 83 -6.03 -22.45 2.58
N ALA A 84 -6.42 -22.66 1.32
CA ALA A 84 -7.72 -22.29 0.77
C ALA A 84 -8.11 -23.27 -0.34
N PRO A 85 -9.37 -23.27 -0.81
CA PRO A 85 -9.74 -23.96 -2.04
C PRO A 85 -8.81 -23.56 -3.19
N THR A 86 -8.44 -24.50 -4.06
CA THR A 86 -7.45 -24.28 -5.13
C THR A 86 -8.06 -24.08 -6.51
N ALA A 87 -9.39 -24.02 -6.59
CA ALA A 87 -10.14 -23.82 -7.83
C ALA A 87 -11.37 -22.94 -7.58
N THR A 88 -11.87 -22.30 -8.64
CA THR A 88 -13.07 -21.49 -8.58
C THR A 88 -14.33 -22.31 -8.29
N GLY A 89 -15.33 -21.69 -7.67
CA GLY A 89 -16.63 -22.31 -7.37
C GLY A 89 -16.59 -23.48 -6.38
N THR A 90 -15.43 -23.82 -5.82
CA THR A 90 -15.30 -24.84 -4.78
C THR A 90 -15.47 -24.18 -3.42
N GLU A 91 -16.51 -24.59 -2.69
CA GLU A 91 -16.71 -24.18 -1.29
C GLU A 91 -15.68 -24.87 -0.39
N GLY A 92 -15.17 -24.13 0.59
CA GLY A 92 -14.29 -24.64 1.63
C GLY A 92 -14.01 -23.56 2.66
N GLU A 93 -12.81 -23.58 3.23
CA GLU A 93 -12.37 -22.60 4.22
C GLU A 93 -11.02 -22.04 3.82
N LEU A 94 -10.82 -20.75 4.09
CA LEU A 94 -9.49 -20.16 4.14
C LEU A 94 -9.00 -20.23 5.59
N LEU A 95 -7.86 -20.87 5.78
CA LEU A 95 -7.20 -21.08 7.06
C LEU A 95 -5.84 -20.38 7.07
N LEU A 96 -5.44 -19.83 8.22
CA LEU A 96 -4.10 -19.32 8.47
C LEU A 96 -3.78 -19.36 9.97
N THR A 97 -2.49 -19.25 10.31
CA THR A 97 -2.00 -19.09 11.68
C THR A 97 -0.90 -18.04 11.70
N VAL A 98 -0.93 -17.12 12.65
CA VAL A 98 0.20 -16.25 12.95
C VAL A 98 1.04 -16.91 14.04
N THR A 99 2.31 -17.19 13.78
CA THR A 99 3.26 -17.66 14.80
C THR A 99 4.14 -16.52 15.27
N GLY A 100 4.39 -16.42 16.57
CA GLY A 100 5.22 -15.37 17.16
C GLY A 100 6.72 -15.69 17.16
N PRO A 101 7.56 -14.78 17.68
CA PRO A 101 9.01 -14.95 17.77
C PRO A 101 9.47 -16.19 18.57
N ASP A 102 8.61 -16.71 19.44
CA ASP A 102 8.84 -17.94 20.21
C ASP A 102 8.52 -19.23 19.43
N GLY A 103 8.00 -19.10 18.21
CA GLY A 103 7.62 -20.18 17.32
C GLY A 103 6.24 -20.80 17.61
N ASN A 104 5.48 -20.27 18.57
CA ASN A 104 4.14 -20.75 18.90
C ASN A 104 3.06 -19.91 18.20
N PRO A 105 1.84 -20.45 18.01
CA PRO A 105 0.70 -19.65 17.55
C PRO A 105 0.43 -18.47 18.50
N VAL A 106 0.25 -17.28 17.94
CA VAL A 106 -0.23 -16.11 18.67
C VAL A 106 -1.73 -16.27 18.86
N THR A 107 -2.20 -16.06 20.10
CA THR A 107 -3.62 -16.16 20.47
C THR A 107 -4.12 -14.93 21.22
N ASP A 108 -3.29 -13.90 21.36
CA ASP A 108 -3.62 -12.67 22.08
C ASP A 108 -3.30 -11.47 21.18
N PHE A 109 -4.35 -10.77 20.77
CA PHE A 109 -4.33 -9.68 19.80
C PHE A 109 -5.11 -8.49 20.34
N GLU A 110 -4.67 -7.29 20.04
CA GLU A 110 -5.47 -6.09 20.30
C GLU A 110 -6.55 -5.92 19.22
N LEU A 111 -7.61 -5.19 19.56
CA LEU A 111 -8.61 -4.80 18.58
C LEU A 111 -8.12 -3.58 17.81
N GLU A 112 -7.96 -3.73 16.51
CA GLU A 112 -7.81 -2.64 15.55
C GLU A 112 -9.08 -2.62 14.70
N HIS A 113 -9.70 -1.44 14.52
CA HIS A 113 -10.96 -1.31 13.79
C HIS A 113 -12.05 -2.34 14.22
N GLU A 114 -12.17 -2.57 15.54
CA GLU A 114 -13.09 -3.53 16.17
C GLU A 114 -12.83 -5.02 15.89
N LYS A 115 -11.68 -5.37 15.30
CA LYS A 115 -11.29 -6.73 14.94
C LYS A 115 -9.88 -7.04 15.38
N GLU A 116 -9.63 -8.30 15.68
CA GLU A 116 -8.28 -8.78 16.05
C GLU A 116 -7.42 -9.06 14.80
N LEU A 117 -8.06 -9.34 13.67
CA LEU A 117 -7.38 -9.61 12.39
C LEU A 117 -8.24 -9.17 11.21
N HIS A 118 -7.61 -8.38 10.33
CA HIS A 118 -8.12 -8.06 9.01
C HIS A 118 -7.49 -8.97 7.98
N LEU A 119 -8.32 -9.70 7.23
CA LEU A 119 -7.90 -10.56 6.14
C LEU A 119 -8.26 -9.91 4.82
N ILE A 120 -7.25 -9.63 4.01
CA ILE A 120 -7.44 -9.04 2.68
C ILE A 120 -6.98 -10.03 1.64
N ALA A 121 -7.81 -10.32 0.64
CA ALA A 121 -7.43 -11.12 -0.51
C ALA A 121 -7.66 -10.30 -1.78
N VAL A 122 -6.65 -10.22 -2.64
CA VAL A 122 -6.72 -9.45 -3.89
C VAL A 122 -5.93 -10.16 -4.97
N ARG A 123 -6.44 -10.18 -6.20
CA ARG A 123 -5.76 -10.81 -7.33
C ARG A 123 -4.57 -9.94 -7.76
N ALA A 124 -3.55 -10.54 -8.37
CA ALA A 124 -2.32 -9.86 -8.77
C ALA A 124 -2.51 -8.69 -9.75
N ASP A 125 -3.67 -8.61 -10.41
CA ASP A 125 -4.08 -7.49 -11.28
C ASP A 125 -4.97 -6.45 -10.57
N GLY A 126 -5.09 -6.52 -9.24
CA GLY A 126 -5.93 -5.63 -8.44
C GLY A 126 -7.42 -6.00 -8.43
N GLN A 127 -7.84 -7.02 -9.17
CA GLN A 127 -9.26 -7.39 -9.22
C GLN A 127 -9.65 -8.34 -8.08
N HIS A 128 -10.95 -8.51 -7.88
CA HIS A 128 -11.52 -9.45 -6.90
C HIS A 128 -10.98 -9.24 -5.48
N PHE A 129 -10.86 -7.98 -5.07
CA PHE A 129 -10.56 -7.60 -3.71
C PHE A 129 -11.67 -8.06 -2.76
N ARG A 130 -11.27 -8.58 -1.60
CA ARG A 130 -12.15 -8.91 -0.48
C ARG A 130 -11.45 -8.53 0.81
N HIS A 131 -12.17 -7.80 1.67
CA HIS A 131 -11.78 -7.50 3.03
C HIS A 131 -12.75 -8.20 3.97
N VAL A 132 -12.23 -9.12 4.78
CA VAL A 132 -13.04 -9.98 5.65
C VAL A 132 -12.35 -10.20 6.99
N HIS A 133 -13.09 -10.73 7.95
CA HIS A 133 -12.61 -10.89 9.33
C HIS A 133 -12.84 -12.35 9.75
N PRO A 134 -11.79 -13.21 9.68
CA PRO A 134 -11.90 -14.59 10.11
C PRO A 134 -12.07 -14.70 11.62
N GLN A 135 -12.44 -15.87 12.11
CA GLN A 135 -12.53 -16.16 13.54
C GLN A 135 -11.38 -17.07 13.97
N MET A 136 -10.79 -16.76 15.12
CA MET A 136 -9.73 -17.57 15.71
C MET A 136 -10.32 -18.68 16.59
N ASN A 137 -9.78 -19.89 16.43
CA ASN A 137 -10.01 -21.00 17.36
C ASN A 137 -9.01 -20.94 18.53
N ASP A 138 -9.31 -21.64 19.63
CA ASP A 138 -8.46 -21.67 20.84
C ASP A 138 -6.99 -22.09 20.59
N ASP A 139 -6.68 -22.72 19.45
CA ASP A 139 -5.34 -23.15 19.06
C ASP A 139 -4.56 -22.11 18.22
N GLY A 140 -5.13 -20.93 17.98
CA GLY A 140 -4.54 -19.86 17.16
C GLY A 140 -4.79 -20.00 15.66
N THR A 141 -5.60 -20.98 15.23
CA THR A 141 -6.00 -21.12 13.83
C THR A 141 -7.15 -20.18 13.50
N TRP A 142 -6.93 -19.28 12.54
CA TRP A 142 -7.95 -18.42 11.97
C TRP A 142 -8.65 -19.14 10.82
N SER A 143 -9.97 -18.99 10.75
CA SER A 143 -10.79 -19.62 9.71
C SER A 143 -11.94 -18.74 9.24
N ILE A 144 -12.26 -18.85 7.96
CA ILE A 144 -13.47 -18.27 7.35
C ILE A 144 -13.97 -19.14 6.19
N PRO A 145 -15.29 -19.33 6.03
CA PRO A 145 -15.84 -19.94 4.83
C PRO A 145 -15.41 -19.18 3.57
N TRP A 146 -14.91 -19.91 2.58
CA TRP A 146 -14.30 -19.33 1.40
C TRP A 146 -14.66 -20.07 0.11
N GLN A 147 -14.82 -19.28 -0.95
CA GLN A 147 -14.95 -19.72 -2.32
C GLN A 147 -14.32 -18.65 -3.21
N TRP A 148 -13.50 -19.07 -4.18
CA TRP A 148 -12.95 -18.17 -5.18
C TRP A 148 -13.93 -18.00 -6.35
N GLU A 149 -14.18 -16.76 -6.73
CA GLU A 149 -15.04 -16.42 -7.87
C GLU A 149 -14.29 -16.42 -9.19
N ALA A 150 -12.98 -16.15 -9.17
CA ALA A 150 -12.14 -16.12 -10.35
C ALA A 150 -10.78 -16.79 -10.09
N ALA A 151 -10.18 -17.30 -11.17
CA ALA A 151 -8.86 -17.89 -11.12
C ALA A 151 -7.78 -16.80 -11.18
N GLY A 152 -6.56 -17.16 -10.79
CA GLY A 152 -5.41 -16.27 -10.80
C GLY A 152 -4.48 -16.46 -9.61
N SER A 153 -3.49 -15.58 -9.53
CA SER A 153 -2.62 -15.45 -8.35
C SER A 153 -3.22 -14.41 -7.43
N TYR A 154 -3.50 -14.78 -6.18
CA TYR A 154 -4.01 -13.87 -5.16
C TYR A 154 -2.94 -13.61 -4.13
N ARG A 155 -2.83 -12.38 -3.66
CA ARG A 155 -2.13 -12.08 -2.41
C ARG A 155 -3.14 -12.07 -1.28
N VAL A 156 -2.79 -12.73 -0.18
CA VAL A 156 -3.56 -12.77 1.06
C VAL A 156 -2.75 -12.08 2.13
N PHE A 157 -3.30 -11.02 2.70
CA PHE A 157 -2.72 -10.26 3.80
C PHE A 157 -3.44 -10.60 5.10
N ALA A 158 -2.68 -10.68 6.18
CA ALA A 158 -3.16 -10.64 7.54
C ALA A 158 -2.59 -9.39 8.19
N ASP A 159 -3.47 -8.48 8.61
CA ASP A 159 -3.15 -7.25 9.32
C ASP A 159 -3.69 -7.36 10.74
N PHE A 160 -2.81 -7.20 11.72
CA PHE A 160 -3.09 -7.50 13.13
C PHE A 160 -2.15 -6.75 14.08
N VAL A 161 -2.57 -6.62 15.32
CA VAL A 161 -1.78 -6.02 16.41
C VAL A 161 -1.56 -7.08 17.51
N PRO A 162 -0.36 -7.66 17.67
CA PRO A 162 -0.08 -8.56 18.77
C PRO A 162 -0.16 -7.83 20.11
N ALA A 163 -0.86 -8.39 21.10
CA ALA A 163 -0.97 -7.77 22.43
C ALA A 163 0.38 -7.65 23.16
N GLU A 164 1.37 -8.47 22.79
CA GLU A 164 2.72 -8.40 23.37
C GLU A 164 3.46 -7.12 22.99
N THR A 165 3.29 -6.63 21.76
CA THR A 165 4.02 -5.46 21.24
C THR A 165 3.15 -4.22 21.15
N GLY A 166 1.84 -4.37 20.88
CA GLY A 166 0.94 -3.26 20.58
C GLY A 166 1.26 -2.54 19.26
N GLU A 167 2.12 -3.13 18.43
CA GLU A 167 2.55 -2.58 17.14
C GLU A 167 1.84 -3.32 16.00
N GLY A 168 1.26 -2.59 15.07
CA GLY A 168 0.59 -3.15 13.90
C GLY A 168 1.56 -3.85 12.95
N ILE A 169 1.19 -5.06 12.52
CA ILE A 169 1.98 -5.89 11.60
C ILE A 169 1.08 -6.39 10.48
N THR A 170 1.50 -6.11 9.26
CA THR A 170 0.91 -6.70 8.06
C THR A 170 1.84 -7.76 7.48
N LEU A 171 1.37 -8.99 7.36
CA LEU A 171 2.07 -10.10 6.69
C LEU A 171 1.29 -10.57 5.48
N SER A 172 1.96 -11.10 4.46
CA SER A 172 1.25 -11.69 3.32
C SER A 172 1.93 -12.90 2.70
N THR A 173 1.13 -13.63 1.93
CA THR A 173 1.60 -14.70 1.04
C THR A 173 0.76 -14.75 -0.23
N SER A 174 1.24 -15.46 -1.23
CA SER A 174 0.47 -15.71 -2.47
C SER A 174 -0.24 -17.07 -2.43
N VAL A 175 -1.47 -17.10 -2.93
CA VAL A 175 -2.30 -18.29 -3.12
C VAL A 175 -2.63 -18.42 -4.61
N GLN A 176 -2.46 -19.63 -5.16
CA GLN A 176 -2.80 -19.90 -6.55
C GLN A 176 -4.19 -20.53 -6.67
N VAL A 177 -5.04 -19.95 -7.51
CA VAL A 177 -6.36 -20.46 -7.83
C VAL A 177 -6.36 -20.93 -9.28
N ALA A 178 -6.56 -22.23 -9.48
CA ALA A 178 -6.60 -22.85 -10.79
C ALA A 178 -7.87 -22.49 -11.56
N GLY A 179 -7.71 -22.30 -12.87
CA GLY A 179 -8.79 -21.99 -13.81
C GLY A 179 -8.29 -21.05 -14.91
N ASP A 180 -9.22 -20.56 -15.72
CA ASP A 180 -8.91 -19.62 -16.79
C ASP A 180 -8.63 -18.24 -16.19
N TYR A 181 -7.46 -17.68 -16.50
CA TYR A 181 -7.02 -16.37 -16.03
C TYR A 181 -6.83 -15.43 -17.20
N ASP A 182 -7.63 -14.38 -17.25
CA ASP A 182 -7.52 -13.25 -18.17
C ASP A 182 -7.29 -11.97 -17.33
N PRO A 183 -6.05 -11.47 -17.24
CA PRO A 183 -5.72 -10.32 -16.39
C PRO A 183 -6.41 -9.05 -16.89
N VAL A 184 -6.94 -8.27 -15.97
CA VAL A 184 -7.52 -6.94 -16.24
C VAL A 184 -6.65 -5.88 -15.58
N PRO A 185 -5.83 -5.12 -16.33
CA PRO A 185 -5.01 -4.06 -15.77
C PRO A 185 -5.85 -3.03 -15.02
N ALA A 186 -5.33 -2.56 -13.88
CA ALA A 186 -5.92 -1.44 -13.16
C ALA A 186 -5.56 -0.13 -13.86
N GLU A 187 -6.52 0.45 -14.58
CA GLU A 187 -6.36 1.77 -15.22
C GLU A 187 -6.82 2.89 -14.28
N PRO A 188 -6.25 4.12 -14.37
CA PRO A 188 -6.62 5.22 -13.50
C PRO A 188 -8.12 5.53 -13.60
N ALA A 189 -8.75 5.55 -12.43
CA ALA A 189 -10.17 5.77 -12.27
C ALA A 189 -10.40 6.41 -10.89
N ALA A 190 -10.37 7.74 -10.86
CA ALA A 190 -10.70 8.53 -9.66
C ALA A 190 -12.20 8.55 -9.35
N THR A 191 -13.02 7.86 -10.16
CA THR A 191 -14.45 7.67 -9.93
C THR A 191 -14.83 6.23 -10.24
N THR A 192 -15.80 5.68 -9.51
CA THR A 192 -16.32 4.33 -9.71
C THR A 192 -17.79 4.26 -9.28
N SER A 193 -18.53 3.28 -9.80
CA SER A 193 -19.90 3.03 -9.38
C SER A 193 -20.03 1.61 -8.82
N VAL A 194 -20.57 1.48 -7.60
CA VAL A 194 -20.79 0.18 -6.94
C VAL A 194 -22.18 0.14 -6.32
N ASN A 195 -22.95 -0.89 -6.64
CA ASN A 195 -24.26 -1.15 -6.03
C ASN A 195 -25.23 0.07 -6.00
N GLY A 196 -25.15 0.94 -7.03
CA GLY A 196 -25.98 2.15 -7.15
C GLY A 196 -25.41 3.39 -6.45
N PHE A 197 -24.18 3.33 -5.95
CA PHE A 197 -23.44 4.48 -5.42
C PHE A 197 -22.35 4.90 -6.38
N ASP A 198 -22.18 6.20 -6.56
CA ASP A 198 -21.04 6.78 -7.24
C ASP A 198 -20.05 7.28 -6.18
N VAL A 199 -18.80 6.85 -6.29
CA VAL A 199 -17.72 7.18 -5.37
C VAL A 199 -16.61 7.87 -6.15
N SER A 200 -16.15 9.01 -5.65
CA SER A 200 -14.97 9.71 -6.18
C SER A 200 -13.89 9.86 -5.12
N VAL A 201 -12.64 9.96 -5.55
CA VAL A 201 -11.50 10.37 -4.73
C VAL A 201 -10.95 11.69 -5.26
N GLU A 202 -10.75 12.64 -4.35
CA GLU A 202 -10.06 13.90 -4.59
C GLU A 202 -8.83 14.01 -3.69
N GLY A 203 -7.80 14.70 -4.17
CA GLY A 203 -6.52 14.85 -3.47
C GLY A 203 -5.34 14.43 -4.33
N ASP A 204 -4.17 14.99 -4.03
CA ASP A 204 -2.92 14.70 -4.72
C ASP A 204 -2.09 13.74 -3.88
N LEU A 205 -1.98 12.48 -4.30
CA LEU A 205 -1.12 11.51 -3.63
C LEU A 205 0.35 11.79 -3.99
N VAL A 206 1.08 12.44 -3.10
CA VAL A 206 2.48 12.81 -3.33
C VAL A 206 3.40 11.74 -2.75
N ALA A 207 4.29 11.21 -3.58
CA ALA A 207 5.27 10.21 -3.14
C ALA A 207 6.20 10.77 -2.04
N GLY A 208 6.44 9.95 -1.01
CA GLY A 208 7.28 10.28 0.15
C GLY A 208 6.66 11.26 1.15
N SER A 209 5.40 11.66 0.96
CA SER A 209 4.70 12.61 1.83
C SER A 209 3.33 12.06 2.25
N THR A 210 2.90 12.42 3.46
CA THR A 210 1.50 12.20 3.86
C THR A 210 0.61 13.11 3.01
N SER A 211 -0.42 12.53 2.39
CA SER A 211 -1.39 13.21 1.54
C SER A 211 -2.80 13.00 2.09
N GLU A 212 -3.64 14.02 1.97
CA GLU A 212 -5.06 13.92 2.30
C GLU A 212 -5.83 13.45 1.05
N LEU A 213 -6.64 12.40 1.20
CA LEU A 213 -7.53 11.87 0.18
C LEU A 213 -8.98 11.97 0.68
N THR A 214 -9.81 12.69 -0.05
CA THR A 214 -11.23 12.87 0.25
C THR A 214 -12.06 11.97 -0.63
N MET A 215 -12.76 11.02 -0.01
CA MET A 215 -13.71 10.14 -0.66
C MET A 215 -15.11 10.75 -0.58
N THR A 216 -15.76 10.96 -1.71
CA THR A 216 -17.14 11.48 -1.77
C THR A 216 -18.10 10.42 -2.27
N ILE A 217 -19.21 10.21 -1.56
CA ILE A 217 -20.21 9.20 -1.90
C ILE A 217 -21.53 9.89 -2.26
N THR A 218 -22.06 9.56 -3.43
CA THR A 218 -23.36 10.03 -3.92
C THR A 218 -24.23 8.86 -4.37
N ARG A 219 -25.55 9.08 -4.39
CA ARG A 219 -26.54 8.13 -4.90
C ARG A 219 -27.56 8.91 -5.73
N ASP A 220 -27.75 8.52 -6.99
CA ASP A 220 -28.64 9.22 -7.94
C ASP A 220 -28.33 10.73 -8.10
N GLY A 221 -27.04 11.11 -7.96
CA GLY A 221 -26.58 12.49 -8.04
C GLY A 221 -26.76 13.32 -6.75
N GLU A 222 -27.32 12.74 -5.69
CA GLU A 222 -27.48 13.40 -4.39
C GLU A 222 -26.40 12.94 -3.40
N PRO A 223 -25.85 13.85 -2.57
CA PRO A 223 -24.90 13.49 -1.51
C PRO A 223 -25.47 12.50 -0.50
N VAL A 224 -24.70 11.44 -0.19
CA VAL A 224 -25.06 10.51 0.88
C VAL A 224 -24.66 11.10 2.22
N THR A 225 -25.61 11.34 3.12
CA THR A 225 -25.34 11.84 4.49
C THR A 225 -25.75 10.84 5.58
N THR A 226 -25.85 9.57 5.21
CA THR A 226 -26.33 8.47 6.06
C THR A 226 -25.30 7.35 6.16
N LEU A 227 -24.01 7.68 6.08
CA LEU A 227 -22.95 6.70 6.30
C LEU A 227 -23.04 6.19 7.73
N GLU A 228 -23.07 4.87 7.89
CA GLU A 228 -23.11 4.21 9.17
C GLU A 228 -21.68 3.84 9.62
N PRO A 229 -21.41 3.83 10.93
CA PRO A 229 -20.16 3.31 11.45
C PRO A 229 -19.97 1.85 11.08
N TYR A 230 -18.81 1.51 10.54
CA TYR A 230 -18.34 0.18 10.23
C TYR A 230 -16.87 0.06 10.62
N LEU A 231 -16.53 -0.94 11.43
CA LEU A 231 -15.16 -1.15 11.92
C LEU A 231 -14.62 0.08 12.67
N GLY A 232 -15.47 0.72 13.47
CA GLY A 232 -15.11 1.90 14.25
C GLY A 232 -14.82 3.18 13.44
N ALA A 233 -15.22 3.26 12.17
CA ALA A 233 -15.09 4.45 11.33
C ALA A 233 -16.29 4.59 10.37
N PHE A 234 -16.45 5.74 9.69
CA PHE A 234 -17.47 5.90 8.64
C PHE A 234 -17.07 5.31 7.28
N GLY A 235 -15.80 4.92 7.15
CA GLY A 235 -15.31 4.09 6.06
C GLY A 235 -13.90 3.59 6.38
N HIS A 236 -13.50 2.53 5.70
CA HIS A 236 -12.19 1.93 5.81
C HIS A 236 -11.55 1.88 4.44
N LEU A 237 -10.33 2.40 4.31
CA LEU A 237 -9.61 2.43 3.06
C LEU A 237 -8.40 1.51 3.11
N VAL A 238 -8.34 0.55 2.19
CA VAL A 238 -7.12 -0.22 1.91
C VAL A 238 -6.50 0.36 0.65
N ALA A 239 -5.21 0.71 0.72
CA ALA A 239 -4.46 1.20 -0.42
C ALA A 239 -3.27 0.26 -0.70
N LEU A 240 -3.15 -0.18 -1.96
CA LEU A 240 -2.11 -1.10 -2.41
C LEU A 240 -1.35 -0.53 -3.60
N ARG A 241 -0.03 -0.65 -3.64
CA ARG A 241 0.75 -0.29 -4.84
C ARG A 241 0.46 -1.27 -5.98
N ASP A 242 0.22 -0.74 -7.17
CA ASP A 242 0.05 -1.58 -8.36
C ASP A 242 1.32 -2.38 -8.68
N GLY A 243 1.13 -3.57 -9.23
CA GLY A 243 2.20 -4.53 -9.54
C GLY A 243 2.56 -5.46 -8.38
N ASP A 244 3.13 -4.95 -7.29
CA ASP A 244 3.58 -5.80 -6.17
C ASP A 244 2.60 -5.90 -4.99
N LEU A 245 1.54 -5.08 -5.01
CA LEU A 245 0.51 -5.00 -3.97
C LEU A 245 1.10 -4.63 -2.61
N ALA A 246 2.15 -3.79 -2.59
CA ALA A 246 2.69 -3.26 -1.34
C ALA A 246 1.59 -2.50 -0.58
N TYR A 247 1.42 -2.84 0.69
CA TYR A 247 0.41 -2.27 1.59
C TYR A 247 0.83 -0.86 2.03
N LEU A 248 -0.10 0.08 1.98
CA LEU A 248 0.13 1.46 2.39
C LEU A 248 -0.45 1.70 3.77
N HIS A 249 0.21 2.61 4.50
CA HIS A 249 -0.31 3.15 5.73
C HIS A 249 -1.40 4.18 5.41
N VAL A 250 -2.62 3.92 5.87
CA VAL A 250 -3.80 4.77 5.68
C VAL A 250 -4.55 4.85 7.00
N HIS A 251 -4.96 6.06 7.41
CA HIS A 251 -5.83 6.24 8.57
C HIS A 251 -6.98 7.20 8.25
N PRO A 252 -8.19 6.94 8.76
CA PRO A 252 -9.28 7.88 8.63
C PRO A 252 -8.98 9.15 9.46
N HIS A 253 -9.35 10.30 8.92
CA HIS A 253 -9.31 11.56 9.63
C HIS A 253 -10.59 11.75 10.46
N GLY A 254 -10.45 12.27 11.68
CA GLY A 254 -11.56 12.60 12.58
C GLY A 254 -11.71 11.67 13.79
N ASP A 255 -12.66 12.01 14.65
CA ASP A 255 -12.97 11.22 15.86
C ASP A 255 -13.71 9.93 15.51
N ALA A 256 -13.50 8.88 16.32
CA ALA A 256 -14.25 7.65 16.20
C ALA A 256 -15.77 7.91 16.40
N PRO A 257 -16.63 7.35 15.53
CA PRO A 257 -18.05 7.58 15.58
C PRO A 257 -18.70 6.95 16.81
N GLN A 258 -19.81 7.55 17.26
CA GLN A 258 -20.65 6.99 18.31
C GLN A 258 -21.75 6.10 17.72
N ALA A 259 -22.24 5.15 18.51
CA ALA A 259 -23.32 4.27 18.08
C ALA A 259 -24.58 5.07 17.71
N GLY A 260 -25.05 4.92 16.46
CA GLY A 260 -26.21 5.61 15.91
C GLY A 260 -25.92 7.00 15.32
N GLU A 261 -24.66 7.42 15.31
CA GLU A 261 -24.20 8.58 14.54
C GLU A 261 -24.15 8.25 13.04
N THR A 262 -24.36 9.26 12.19
CA THR A 262 -24.20 9.15 10.74
C THR A 262 -23.31 10.27 10.21
N SER A 263 -22.59 10.01 9.12
CA SER A 263 -21.74 11.00 8.44
C SER A 263 -21.98 11.05 6.93
N GLY A 264 -21.15 11.82 6.23
CA GLY A 264 -21.13 11.97 4.78
C GLY A 264 -21.45 13.40 4.32
N PRO A 265 -21.24 13.68 3.02
CA PRO A 265 -20.87 12.74 1.96
C PRO A 265 -19.38 12.41 1.87
N GLU A 266 -18.56 13.11 2.64
CA GLU A 266 -17.11 13.02 2.58
C GLU A 266 -16.56 12.13 3.71
N ILE A 267 -15.55 11.34 3.37
CA ILE A 267 -14.70 10.61 4.30
C ILE A 267 -13.26 10.97 3.92
N VAL A 268 -12.51 11.51 4.88
CA VAL A 268 -11.15 11.97 4.65
C VAL A 268 -10.16 10.95 5.20
N PHE A 269 -9.12 10.63 4.44
CA PHE A 269 -8.04 9.73 4.84
C PHE A 269 -6.69 10.42 4.69
N GLU A 270 -5.77 10.12 5.59
CA GLU A 270 -4.35 10.41 5.40
C GLU A 270 -3.65 9.15 4.87
N ALA A 271 -2.93 9.29 3.75
CA ALA A 271 -2.22 8.19 3.10
C ALA A 271 -0.78 8.59 2.74
N THR A 272 0.16 7.67 2.92
CA THR A 272 1.57 7.89 2.55
C THR A 272 1.99 6.89 1.48
N ALA A 273 2.19 7.39 0.26
CA ALA A 273 2.77 6.62 -0.84
C ALA A 273 4.30 6.61 -0.73
N PRO A 274 4.97 5.46 -0.53
CA PRO A 274 6.43 5.44 -0.36
C PRO A 274 7.21 5.76 -1.64
N THR A 275 6.61 5.53 -2.80
CA THR A 275 7.24 5.73 -4.11
C THR A 275 6.28 6.40 -5.09
N GLU A 276 6.81 6.99 -6.15
CA GLU A 276 5.98 7.33 -7.31
C GLU A 276 5.38 6.04 -7.90
N GLY A 277 4.17 6.12 -8.43
CA GLY A 277 3.50 5.00 -9.08
C GLY A 277 1.99 5.05 -9.00
N ARG A 278 1.38 3.92 -9.36
CA ARG A 278 -0.06 3.70 -9.32
C ARG A 278 -0.46 3.00 -8.03
N TYR A 279 -1.61 3.39 -7.49
CA TYR A 279 -2.16 2.87 -6.26
C TYR A 279 -3.63 2.50 -6.44
N LEU A 280 -3.96 1.32 -5.92
CA LEU A 280 -5.27 0.70 -5.93
C LEU A 280 -5.93 0.97 -4.58
N LEU A 281 -7.05 1.67 -4.60
CA LEU A 281 -7.80 2.08 -3.42
C LEU A 281 -9.07 1.24 -3.33
N TYR A 282 -9.35 0.67 -2.17
CA TYR A 282 -10.57 -0.08 -1.88
C TYR A 282 -11.23 0.55 -0.66
N LEU A 283 -12.31 1.30 -0.89
CA LEU A 283 -13.09 1.93 0.16
C LEU A 283 -14.24 1.03 0.56
N ASP A 284 -14.22 0.54 1.79
CA ASP A 284 -15.38 -0.04 2.44
C ASP A 284 -16.20 1.06 3.14
N PHE A 285 -17.49 1.12 2.86
CA PHE A 285 -18.45 2.01 3.52
C PHE A 285 -19.77 1.29 3.77
N GLN A 286 -20.50 1.69 4.81
CA GLN A 286 -21.75 1.04 5.20
C GLN A 286 -22.94 1.99 5.10
N ILE A 287 -24.01 1.52 4.44
CA ILE A 287 -25.29 2.22 4.31
C ILE A 287 -26.40 1.17 4.38
N ASP A 288 -27.49 1.49 5.09
CA ASP A 288 -28.66 0.61 5.23
C ASP A 288 -28.31 -0.81 5.79
N GLY A 289 -27.29 -0.91 6.65
CA GLY A 289 -26.80 -2.16 7.22
C GLY A 289 -25.95 -3.02 6.28
N GLN A 290 -25.62 -2.51 5.09
CA GLN A 290 -24.88 -3.24 4.06
C GLN A 290 -23.53 -2.58 3.80
N VAL A 291 -22.46 -3.38 3.80
CA VAL A 291 -21.12 -2.94 3.44
C VAL A 291 -20.96 -2.97 1.92
N HIS A 292 -20.34 -1.93 1.39
CA HIS A 292 -20.03 -1.72 -0.01
C HIS A 292 -18.53 -1.45 -0.17
N THR A 293 -17.91 -2.07 -1.16
CA THR A 293 -16.49 -1.86 -1.48
C THR A 293 -16.36 -1.18 -2.84
N ALA A 294 -15.83 0.04 -2.87
CA ALA A 294 -15.58 0.80 -4.09
C ALA A 294 -14.08 0.71 -4.47
N PRO A 295 -13.73 0.15 -5.65
CA PRO A 295 -12.36 0.18 -6.16
C PRO A 295 -12.10 1.47 -6.95
N LEU A 296 -11.04 2.18 -6.61
CA LEU A 296 -10.53 3.35 -7.33
C LEU A 296 -9.05 3.16 -7.63
N VAL A 297 -8.56 3.87 -8.64
CA VAL A 297 -7.16 3.80 -9.06
C VAL A 297 -6.65 5.21 -9.28
N ILE A 298 -5.61 5.58 -8.54
CA ILE A 298 -4.96 6.89 -8.66
C ILE A 298 -3.47 6.72 -8.90
N ASP A 299 -2.89 7.66 -9.63
CA ASP A 299 -1.45 7.76 -9.81
C ASP A 299 -0.91 8.84 -8.86
N THR A 300 0.32 8.68 -8.37
CA THR A 300 0.97 9.74 -7.62
C THR A 300 1.22 10.95 -8.51
N THR A 301 1.03 12.14 -7.97
CA THR A 301 1.45 13.37 -8.65
C THR A 301 2.95 13.57 -8.44
N GLY A 302 3.66 13.89 -9.53
CA GLY A 302 5.07 14.27 -9.42
C GLY A 302 5.18 15.62 -8.69
N ALA A 303 6.24 15.81 -7.90
CA ALA A 303 6.50 17.05 -7.15
C ALA A 303 6.63 18.34 -8.03
N GLY A 304 6.47 18.22 -9.35
CA GLY A 304 6.55 19.30 -10.32
C GLY A 304 5.23 19.71 -10.99
N ASP A 305 4.10 19.06 -10.71
CA ASP A 305 2.84 19.33 -11.44
C ASP A 305 1.94 20.39 -10.78
N ASN A 306 2.52 21.26 -9.95
CA ASN A 306 1.90 22.48 -9.47
C ASN A 306 1.90 23.58 -10.57
N GLY A 307 1.55 23.18 -11.79
CA GLY A 307 1.34 24.03 -12.95
C GLY A 307 -0.06 24.63 -12.89
N GLY A 308 -0.16 25.79 -12.23
CA GLY A 308 -1.42 26.52 -12.07
C GLY A 308 -2.22 26.63 -13.37
N HIS A 309 -3.46 26.13 -13.32
CA HIS A 309 -4.51 26.54 -14.23
C HIS A 309 -4.91 27.99 -13.92
N SER A 310 -4.08 28.93 -14.37
CA SER A 310 -4.53 30.29 -14.67
C SER A 310 -4.75 30.36 -16.19
N GLY A 311 -5.93 29.91 -16.61
CA GLY A 311 -6.49 30.24 -17.92
C GLY A 311 -6.92 31.70 -17.93
N GLY A 312 -5.95 32.62 -17.91
CA GLY A 312 -6.15 34.04 -18.15
C GLY A 312 -5.91 34.35 -19.63
N GLU A 313 -6.94 34.21 -20.45
CA GLU A 313 -6.97 34.86 -21.77
C GLU A 313 -6.98 36.38 -21.59
N HIS A 314 -5.80 37.00 -21.58
CA HIS A 314 -5.67 38.43 -21.83
C HIS A 314 -5.33 38.65 -23.29
N SER A 315 -6.37 38.86 -24.09
CA SER A 315 -6.27 39.50 -25.39
C SER A 315 -6.01 41.00 -25.18
N ASP A 316 -4.79 41.45 -25.50
CA ASP A 316 -4.50 42.87 -25.64
C ASP A 316 -5.29 43.43 -26.84
N THR A 317 -6.36 44.17 -26.54
CA THR A 317 -7.02 45.06 -27.51
C THR A 317 -6.92 46.48 -26.96
N GLU A 318 -6.07 47.28 -27.60
CA GLU A 318 -5.96 48.72 -27.38
C GLU A 318 -7.31 49.43 -27.64
N PRO A 319 -7.74 50.38 -26.79
CA PRO A 319 -8.88 51.24 -27.10
C PRO A 319 -8.43 52.45 -27.92
N ASP A 320 -8.85 52.49 -29.18
CA ASP A 320 -8.84 53.66 -30.06
C ASP A 320 -9.86 54.69 -29.55
N THR A 321 -9.38 55.71 -28.83
CA THR A 321 -10.15 56.93 -28.56
C THR A 321 -9.88 57.96 -29.65
N GLY A 322 -10.52 57.77 -30.80
CA GLY A 322 -10.58 58.71 -31.91
C GLY A 322 -11.77 59.67 -31.77
N ASP A 323 -11.44 60.90 -31.43
CA ASP A 323 -12.26 62.09 -31.24
C ASP A 323 -13.24 62.36 -32.41
N LYS A 324 -14.51 62.68 -32.09
CA LYS A 324 -15.51 63.17 -33.04
C LYS A 324 -15.82 64.62 -32.72
N HIS A 325 -15.19 65.52 -33.48
CA HIS A 325 -15.62 66.90 -33.63
C HIS A 325 -16.07 67.15 -35.08
N GLU A 326 -17.37 67.39 -35.23
CA GLU A 326 -17.95 68.07 -36.39
C GLU A 326 -17.55 69.55 -36.36
N GLU A 327 -17.04 70.09 -37.47
CA GLU A 327 -17.37 71.44 -37.98
C GLU A 327 -16.73 71.71 -39.36
N GLY A 328 -17.55 72.12 -40.34
CA GLY A 328 -17.19 73.15 -41.33
C GLY A 328 -16.72 72.74 -42.73
N ALA A 329 -17.61 72.94 -43.73
CA ALA A 329 -17.44 73.53 -45.08
C ALA A 329 -16.08 73.37 -45.84
N ASP A 330 -15.99 73.10 -47.15
CA ASP A 330 -16.64 73.72 -48.31
C ASP A 330 -16.05 73.13 -49.63
N HIS A 331 -16.76 73.33 -50.75
CA HIS A 331 -16.34 73.22 -52.17
C HIS A 331 -15.92 71.83 -52.71
N GLY A 332 -16.36 71.33 -53.87
CA GLY A 332 -16.85 71.96 -55.10
C GLY A 332 -16.09 71.36 -56.29
N HIS A 333 -16.84 70.91 -57.31
CA HIS A 333 -16.46 70.30 -58.60
C HIS A 333 -16.48 68.77 -58.70
#